data_AF-A0A2L1U7I5-F1
#
_entry.id   AF-A0A2L1U7I5-F1
#
_cell.length_a   1.000
_cell.length_b   1.000
_cell.length_c   1.000
_cell.angle_alpha   90.00
_cell.angle_beta   90.00
_cell.angle_gamma   90.00
#
_symmetry.space_group_name_H-M   'P 1'
#
loop_
_entity.id
_entity.type
_entity.pdbx_description
1 polymer ?
#
loop_
_entity_poly.entity_id
_entity_poly.type
_entity_poly.pdbx_seq_one_letter_code
_entity_poly.pdbx_strand_id
1 'polypeptide(L)'
;MEKSGIRAAIGTQQVRKIRSDKKHPVLPKLKDDAHRKLKKLALACGISKTKLAEEILTMSVNHIDIINFFQSKYKADEYRIIPIRNQDGTVEY
;
A
#
# COMPACT_ATOMS: atom_id res chain seq x y z
N MET A 1 -40.67 10.88 -48.41
CA MET A 1 -39.86 11.89 -47.68
C MET A 1 -39.44 11.27 -46.35
N GLU A 2 -38.26 10.64 -46.36
CA GLU A 2 -37.62 10.07 -45.17
C GLU A 2 -37.19 11.19 -44.23
N LYS A 3 -37.53 11.10 -42.94
CA LYS A 3 -36.89 11.90 -41.90
C LYS A 3 -36.10 10.97 -40.99
N SER A 4 -34.80 11.03 -41.24
CA SER A 4 -33.68 10.45 -40.49
C SER A 4 -33.88 10.52 -38.97
N GLY A 5 -33.89 9.36 -38.33
CA GLY A 5 -33.91 9.23 -36.88
C GLY A 5 -32.50 9.41 -36.31
N ILE A 6 -32.26 10.53 -35.63
CA ILE A 6 -31.03 10.74 -34.85
C ILE A 6 -31.19 9.98 -33.54
N ARG A 7 -30.58 8.79 -33.43
CA ARG A 7 -30.43 8.09 -32.15
C ARG A 7 -29.21 8.66 -31.43
N ALA A 8 -29.44 9.60 -30.51
CA ALA A 8 -28.41 10.04 -29.58
C ALA A 8 -28.02 8.87 -28.67
N ALA A 9 -26.78 8.39 -28.78
CA ALA A 9 -26.21 7.46 -27.83
C ALA A 9 -25.91 8.22 -26.53
N ILE A 10 -26.86 8.22 -25.60
CA ILE A 10 -26.63 8.66 -24.23
C ILE A 10 -25.65 7.65 -23.62
N GLY A 11 -24.37 8.01 -23.60
CA GLY A 11 -23.32 7.23 -22.97
C GLY A 11 -23.70 6.99 -21.51
N THR A 12 -24.12 5.77 -21.19
CA THR A 12 -24.25 5.33 -19.81
C THR A 12 -22.86 5.47 -19.19
N GLN A 13 -22.69 6.41 -18.26
CA GLN A 13 -21.51 6.49 -17.42
C GLN A 13 -21.41 5.15 -16.67
N GLN A 14 -20.64 4.22 -17.22
CA GLN A 14 -20.27 3.00 -16.52
C GLN A 14 -19.40 3.43 -15.35
N VAL A 15 -20.02 3.57 -14.18
CA VAL A 15 -19.32 3.65 -12.90
C VAL A 15 -18.55 2.33 -12.79
N ARG A 16 -17.27 2.37 -13.19
CA ARG A 16 -16.39 1.20 -13.11
C ARG A 16 -16.38 0.74 -11.66
N LYS A 17 -16.76 -0.53 -11.42
CA LYS A 17 -16.60 -1.16 -10.11
C LYS A 17 -15.14 -1.01 -9.68
N ILE A 18 -14.91 -0.21 -8.65
CA ILE A 18 -13.62 -0.15 -7.96
C ILE A 18 -13.44 -1.52 -7.35
N ARG A 19 -12.52 -2.33 -7.90
CA ARG A 19 -12.21 -3.62 -7.28
C ARG A 19 -11.55 -3.34 -5.93
N SER A 20 -11.99 -4.01 -4.86
CA SER A 20 -11.48 -3.73 -3.51
C SER A 20 -10.04 -4.22 -3.29
N ASP A 21 -9.51 -5.03 -4.21
CA ASP A 21 -8.14 -5.54 -4.21
C ASP A 21 -7.13 -4.58 -4.87
N LYS A 22 -7.56 -3.35 -5.22
CA LYS A 22 -6.69 -2.37 -5.85
C LYS A 22 -5.56 -1.99 -4.90
N LYS A 23 -4.36 -2.54 -5.17
CA LYS A 23 -3.13 -2.19 -4.44
C LYS A 23 -2.67 -0.79 -4.83
N HIS A 24 -2.23 -0.01 -3.84
CA HIS A 24 -1.58 1.28 -4.05
C HIS A 24 -0.06 1.07 -4.18
N PRO A 25 0.56 1.48 -5.31
CA PRO A 25 2.00 1.30 -5.49
C PRO A 25 2.78 2.26 -4.58
N VAL A 26 3.73 1.70 -3.83
CA VAL A 26 4.76 2.49 -3.12
C VAL A 26 6.08 2.26 -3.84
N LEU A 27 6.72 3.33 -4.33
CA LEU A 27 7.96 3.27 -5.12
C LEU A 27 9.14 3.82 -4.32
N PRO A 28 9.75 3.03 -3.41
CA PRO A 28 10.89 3.50 -2.62
C PRO A 28 12.16 3.56 -3.48
N LYS A 29 12.90 4.66 -3.37
CA LYS A 29 14.27 4.76 -3.87
C LYS A 29 15.22 4.19 -2.81
N LEU A 30 15.61 2.93 -2.98
CA LEU A 30 16.51 2.22 -2.06
C LEU A 30 17.98 2.42 -2.48
N LYS A 31 18.88 2.51 -1.49
CA LYS A 31 20.32 2.42 -1.72
C LYS A 31 20.70 1.01 -2.19
N ASP A 32 21.78 0.89 -2.95
CA ASP A 32 22.25 -0.39 -3.52
C ASP A 32 22.45 -1.49 -2.49
N ASP A 33 22.99 -1.17 -1.31
CA ASP A 33 23.19 -2.18 -0.26
C ASP A 33 21.87 -2.72 0.29
N ALA A 34 20.88 -1.86 0.52
CA ALA A 34 19.55 -2.26 0.97
C ALA A 34 18.83 -3.10 -0.10
N HIS A 35 18.95 -2.70 -1.37
CA HIS A 35 18.40 -3.48 -2.49
C HIS A 35 19.03 -4.87 -2.57
N ARG A 36 20.35 -4.98 -2.43
CA ARG A 36 21.08 -6.25 -2.47
C ARG A 36 20.70 -7.15 -1.30
N LYS A 37 20.58 -6.62 -0.09
CA LYS A 37 20.12 -7.36 1.10
C LYS A 37 18.71 -7.90 0.90
N LEU A 38 17.79 -7.05 0.44
CA LEU A 38 16.42 -7.44 0.15
C LEU A 38 16.36 -8.53 -0.94
N LYS A 39 17.15 -8.40 -2.01
CA LYS A 39 17.23 -9.41 -3.09
C LYS A 39 17.74 -10.75 -2.56
N LYS A 40 18.82 -10.76 -1.77
CA LYS A 40 19.37 -11.98 -1.19
C LYS A 40 18.37 -12.69 -0.28
N LEU A 41 17.70 -11.94 0.58
CA LEU A 41 16.69 -12.50 1.48
C LEU A 41 15.50 -13.07 0.70
N ALA A 42 15.01 -12.35 -0.31
CA ALA A 42 13.91 -12.82 -1.14
C ALA A 42 14.25 -14.14 -1.84
N LEU A 43 15.47 -14.27 -2.38
CA LEU A 43 15.95 -15.50 -2.99
C LEU A 43 16.04 -16.64 -1.97
N ALA A 44 16.55 -16.38 -0.77
CA ALA A 44 16.63 -17.40 0.29
C ALA A 44 15.25 -17.91 0.73
N CYS A 45 14.24 -17.03 0.74
CA CYS A 45 12.86 -17.38 1.08
C CYS A 45 12.03 -17.91 -0.10
N GLY A 46 12.59 -17.96 -1.32
CA GLY A 46 11.87 -18.44 -2.52
C GLY A 46 10.71 -17.54 -2.97
N ILE A 47 10.71 -16.26 -2.59
CA ILE A 47 9.65 -15.30 -2.94
C ILE A 47 10.17 -14.14 -3.78
N SER A 48 9.25 -13.43 -4.45
CA SER A 48 9.64 -12.24 -5.20
C SER A 48 10.09 -11.13 -4.25
N LYS A 49 11.06 -10.32 -4.70
CA LYS A 49 11.54 -9.14 -3.96
C LYS A 49 10.40 -8.18 -3.60
N THR A 50 9.43 -8.03 -4.50
CA THR A 50 8.26 -7.17 -4.29
C THR A 50 7.36 -7.71 -3.18
N LYS A 51 7.13 -9.03 -3.15
CA LYS A 51 6.34 -9.69 -2.09
C LYS A 51 7.01 -9.58 -0.72
N LEU A 52 8.32 -9.78 -0.67
CA LEU A 52 9.08 -9.57 0.57
C LEU A 52 9.00 -8.11 1.05
N ALA A 53 9.12 -7.15 0.13
CA ALA A 53 8.97 -5.73 0.47
C ALA A 53 7.57 -5.40 1.00
N GLU A 54 6.52 -5.95 0.38
CA GLU A 54 5.13 -5.84 0.84
C GLU A 54 4.97 -6.36 2.26
N GLU A 55 5.52 -7.53 2.58
CA GLU A 55 5.44 -8.13 3.92
C GLU A 55 6.23 -7.35 4.97
N ILE A 56 7.45 -6.91 4.65
CA ILE A 56 8.25 -6.07 5.55
C ILE A 56 7.53 -4.76 5.84
N LEU A 57 6.96 -4.11 4.83
CA LEU A 57 6.20 -2.87 5.02
C LEU A 57 4.97 -3.10 5.88
N THR A 58 4.20 -4.15 5.59
CA THR A 58 3.01 -4.53 6.37
C THR A 58 3.37 -4.79 7.82
N MET A 59 4.44 -5.55 8.08
CA MET A 59 4.94 -5.78 9.44
C MET A 59 5.37 -4.47 10.11
N SER A 60 6.10 -3.61 9.39
CA SER A 60 6.65 -2.37 9.94
C SER A 60 5.58 -1.38 10.37
N VAL A 61 4.51 -1.23 9.58
CA VAL A 61 3.40 -0.33 9.95
C VAL A 61 2.55 -0.93 11.08
N ASN A 62 2.47 -2.25 11.21
CA ASN A 62 1.71 -2.90 12.29
C ASN A 62 2.50 -3.11 13.59
N HIS A 63 3.78 -2.71 13.66
CA HIS A 63 4.61 -2.95 14.84
C HIS A 63 4.80 -1.66 15.65
N ILE A 64 4.24 -1.63 16.87
CA ILE A 64 4.23 -0.43 17.74
C ILE A 64 5.62 0.18 17.92
N ASP A 65 6.65 -0.64 18.16
CA ASP A 65 8.01 -0.12 18.37
C ASP A 65 8.59 0.54 17.13
N ILE A 66 8.26 0.04 15.93
CA ILE A 66 8.73 0.62 14.66
C ILE A 66 8.00 1.94 14.41
N ILE A 67 6.69 1.98 14.66
CA ILE A 67 5.90 3.23 14.61
C ILE A 67 6.53 4.25 15.57
N ASN A 68 6.69 3.90 16.84
CA ASN A 68 7.24 4.78 17.87
C ASN A 68 8.66 5.25 17.54
N PHE A 69 9.49 4.39 16.97
CA PHE A 69 10.82 4.76 16.47
C PHE A 69 10.73 5.86 15.41
N PHE A 70 9.88 5.70 14.41
CA PHE A 70 9.72 6.71 13.35
C PHE A 70 9.11 8.00 13.87
N GLN A 71 8.11 7.93 14.74
CA GLN A 71 7.50 9.12 15.36
C GLN A 71 8.52 9.92 16.18
N SER A 72 9.37 9.22 16.94
CA SER A 72 10.43 9.85 17.74
C SER A 72 11.53 10.43 16.86
N LYS A 73 11.96 9.68 15.83
CA LYS A 73 13.01 10.09 14.90
C LYS A 73 12.64 11.34 14.11
N TYR A 74 11.37 11.46 13.72
CA TYR A 74 10.87 12.58 12.90
C TYR A 74 10.10 13.64 13.70
N LYS A 75 10.04 13.53 15.03
CA LYS A 75 9.36 14.49 15.93
C LYS A 75 7.92 14.76 15.51
N ALA A 76 7.13 13.71 15.36
CA ALA A 76 5.76 13.76 14.86
C ALA A 76 4.73 14.30 15.89
N ASP A 77 5.07 15.31 16.68
CA ASP A 77 4.30 15.71 17.86
C ASP A 77 2.86 16.16 17.54
N GLU A 78 2.65 16.85 16.42
CA GLU A 78 1.33 17.34 15.98
C GLU A 78 0.45 16.22 15.36
N TYR A 79 1.07 15.27 14.66
CA TYR A 79 0.39 14.17 13.95
C TYR A 79 0.71 12.82 14.58
N ARG A 80 0.85 12.80 15.90
CA ARG A 80 1.28 11.60 16.62
C ARG A 80 0.18 10.54 16.55
N ILE A 81 0.51 9.44 15.90
CA ILE A 81 -0.29 8.22 15.84
C ILE A 81 -0.24 7.53 17.20
N ILE A 82 -1.41 7.22 17.75
CA ILE A 82 -1.58 6.38 18.94
C ILE A 82 -2.02 4.98 18.45
N PRO A 83 -1.09 4.03 18.32
CA PRO A 83 -1.45 2.69 17.85
C PRO A 83 -2.30 1.96 18.88
N ILE A 84 -3.50 1.53 18.48
CA ILE A 84 -4.37 0.66 19.29
C ILE A 84 -4.15 -0.78 18.81
N ARG A 85 -3.76 -1.66 19.74
CA ARG A 85 -3.57 -3.08 19.43
C ARG A 85 -4.90 -3.80 19.58
N ASN A 86 -5.39 -4.34 18.48
CA ASN A 86 -6.58 -5.18 18.47
C ASN A 86 -6.28 -6.59 19.01
N GLN A 87 -7.34 -7.32 19.38
CA GLN A 87 -7.22 -8.70 19.88
C GLN A 87 -6.68 -9.68 18.84
N ASP A 88 -6.82 -9.38 17.55
CA ASP A 88 -6.29 -10.15 16.41
C ASP A 88 -4.81 -9.84 16.09
N GLY A 89 -4.19 -8.92 16.83
CA GLY A 89 -2.80 -8.51 16.64
C GLY A 89 -2.58 -7.45 15.57
N THR A 90 -3.65 -6.96 14.93
CA THR A 90 -3.57 -5.80 14.03
C THR A 90 -3.43 -4.50 14.83
N VAL A 91 -2.89 -3.46 14.19
CA VAL A 91 -2.80 -2.13 14.78
C VAL A 91 -3.64 -1.17 13.96
N GLU A 92 -4.60 -0.53 14.64
CA GLU A 92 -5.41 0.54 14.08
C GLU A 92 -4.90 1.91 14.56
N TYR A 93 -5.10 2.92 13.72
CA TYR A 93 -4.80 4.33 13.96
C TYR A 93 -5.96 5.21 13.50
#